data_AF-A0A450WVG5-F1
#
_entry.id   AF-A0A450WVG5-F1
#
_cell.length_a   1.000
_cell.length_b   1.000
_cell.length_c   1.000
_cell.angle_alpha   90.00
_cell.angle_beta   90.00
_cell.angle_gamma   90.00
#
_symmetry.space_group_name_H-M   'P 1'
#
loop_
_entity.id
_entity.type
_entity.pdbx_description
1 polymer ?
#
loop_
_entity_poly.entity_id
_entity_poly.type
_entity_poly.pdbx_seq_one_letter_code
_entity_poly.pdbx_strand_id
1 'polypeptide(L)' 'MKNIMKSFSTAGPIKPNKHYNIPPLSRWDMDEIYSLIGDERYFVLHAPRQTGKTSCLLALMERLDGE' A
#
# COMPACT_ATOMS: atom_id res chain seq x y z
N MET A 1 29.25 4.73 7.10
CA MET A 1 27.87 4.75 6.55
C MET A 1 26.98 5.38 7.60
N LYS A 2 26.28 6.48 7.31
CA LYS A 2 25.37 7.11 8.27
C LYS A 2 24.18 6.17 8.47
N ASN A 3 24.01 5.62 9.66
CA ASN A 3 22.85 4.80 9.97
C ASN A 3 21.64 5.76 9.98
N ILE A 4 20.87 5.80 8.88
CA ILE A 4 19.68 6.64 8.82
C ILE A 4 18.62 5.96 9.67
N MET A 5 18.40 6.49 10.88
CA MET A 5 17.32 6.03 11.74
C MET A 5 15.99 6.26 11.03
N LYS A 6 15.17 5.21 10.92
CA LYS A 6 13.83 5.33 10.34
C LYS A 6 12.97 6.25 11.21
N SER A 7 12.01 6.92 10.60
CA SER A 7 11.03 7.79 11.28
C SER A 7 9.59 7.38 10.98
N PHE A 8 8.64 7.85 11.79
CA PHE A 8 7.22 7.74 11.44
C PHE A 8 6.84 8.88 10.51
N SER A 9 6.07 8.57 9.45
CA SER A 9 5.48 9.58 8.57
C SER A 9 3.98 9.35 8.45
N THR A 10 3.21 10.43 8.53
CA THR A 10 1.76 10.46 8.29
C THR A 10 1.40 11.15 6.98
N ALA A 11 2.41 11.66 6.26
CA ALA A 11 2.25 12.41 5.03
C ALA A 11 2.89 11.68 3.84
N GLY A 12 2.19 11.71 2.70
CA GLY A 12 2.62 11.09 1.46
C GLY A 12 2.76 9.56 1.53
N PRO A 13 3.26 8.94 0.45
CA PRO A 13 3.58 7.53 0.44
C PRO A 13 4.72 7.16 1.39
N ILE A 14 4.62 6.00 2.00
CA ILE A 14 5.67 5.41 2.82
C ILE A 14 6.88 5.07 1.94
N LYS A 15 8.08 5.38 2.43
CA LYS A 15 9.35 4.95 1.84
C LYS A 15 9.96 3.90 2.77
N PRO A 16 9.94 2.60 2.44
CA PRO A 16 10.37 1.53 3.37
C PRO A 16 11.79 1.70 3.92
N ASN A 17 12.68 2.30 3.13
CA ASN A 17 14.07 2.58 3.52
C ASN A 17 14.23 3.79 4.45
N LYS A 18 13.19 4.62 4.62
CA LYS A 18 13.23 5.86 5.42
C LYS A 18 12.20 5.87 6.56
N HIS A 19 11.09 5.15 6.40
CA HIS A 19 9.98 5.20 7.33
C HIS A 19 9.74 3.84 7.99
N TYR A 20 9.27 3.84 9.24
CA TYR A 20 8.69 2.66 9.85
C TYR A 20 7.35 2.34 9.18
N ASN A 21 7.14 1.09 8.81
CA ASN A 21 5.91 0.66 8.17
C ASN A 21 5.63 -0.83 8.36
N ILE A 22 4.35 -1.17 8.28
CA ILE A 22 3.87 -2.54 8.10
C ILE A 22 3.90 -2.83 6.58
N PRO A 23 4.11 -4.08 6.14
CA PRO A 23 3.99 -4.45 4.74
C PRO A 23 2.66 -3.95 4.14
N PRO A 24 2.68 -3.14 3.07
CA PRO A 24 1.46 -2.54 2.54
C PRO A 24 0.50 -3.57 1.95
N LEU A 25 1.03 -4.66 1.38
CA LEU A 25 0.24 -5.73 0.77
C LEU A 25 -0.49 -6.61 1.78
N SER A 26 -0.07 -6.63 3.05
CA SER A 26 -0.74 -7.45 4.08
C SER A 26 -2.13 -6.92 4.48
N ARG A 27 -2.58 -5.83 3.85
CA ARG A 27 -3.87 -5.18 4.11
C ARG A 27 -4.93 -5.52 3.07
N TRP A 28 -4.56 -6.24 2.02
CA TRP A 28 -5.45 -6.61 0.93
C TRP A 28 -5.87 -8.06 1.08
N ASP A 29 -7.16 -8.32 0.86
CA ASP A 29 -7.64 -9.62 0.47
C ASP A 29 -7.43 -9.75 -1.05
N MET A 30 -6.39 -10.48 -1.45
CA MET A 30 -6.02 -10.55 -2.87
C MET A 30 -7.04 -11.33 -3.69
N ASP A 31 -7.68 -12.34 -3.10
CA ASP A 31 -8.71 -13.13 -3.79
C ASP A 31 -9.92 -12.24 -4.12
N GLU A 32 -10.33 -11.38 -3.20
CA GLU A 32 -11.35 -10.36 -3.44
C GLU A 32 -10.92 -9.37 -4.55
N ILE A 33 -9.69 -8.86 -4.49
CA ILE A 33 -9.17 -7.93 -5.51
C ILE A 33 -9.18 -8.57 -6.91
N TYR A 34 -8.68 -9.79 -7.06
CA TYR A 34 -8.69 -10.48 -8.36
C TYR A 34 -10.11 -10.73 -8.87
N SER A 35 -11.05 -11.09 -7.98
CA SER A 35 -12.47 -11.22 -8.35
C SER A 35 -13.05 -9.90 -8.85
N LEU A 36 -12.76 -8.77 -8.18
CA LEU A 36 -13.24 -7.45 -8.61
C LEU A 36 -12.66 -7.04 -9.97
N ILE A 37 -11.37 -7.33 -10.22
CA ILE A 37 -10.72 -7.06 -11.50
C ILE A 37 -11.32 -7.92 -12.62
N GLY A 38 -11.50 -9.22 -12.37
CA GLY A 38 -12.10 -10.14 -13.34
C GLY A 38 -13.52 -9.77 -13.75
N ASP A 39 -14.27 -9.15 -12.83
CA ASP A 39 -15.62 -8.63 -13.08
C ASP A 39 -15.64 -7.18 -13.63
N GLU A 40 -14.48 -6.59 -13.95
CA GLU A 40 -14.34 -5.20 -14.41
C GLU A 40 -14.96 -4.15 -13.45
N ARG A 41 -14.89 -4.40 -12.14
CA ARG A 41 -15.50 -3.54 -11.12
C ARG A 41 -14.54 -2.50 -10.58
N TYR A 42 -15.09 -1.31 -10.32
CA TYR A 42 -14.41 -0.27 -9.53
C TYR A 42 -14.64 -0.50 -8.04
N PHE A 43 -13.61 -0.26 -7.21
CA PHE A 43 -13.71 -0.33 -5.76
C PHE A 43 -13.07 0.89 -5.08
N VAL A 44 -13.51 1.15 -3.84
CA VAL A 44 -13.03 2.27 -3.02
C VAL A 44 -12.34 1.72 -1.78
N LEU A 45 -11.09 2.14 -1.55
CA LEU A 45 -10.38 1.83 -0.31
C LEU A 45 -10.86 2.73 0.84
N HIS A 46 -11.84 2.23 1.60
CA HIS A 46 -12.36 2.90 2.79
C HIS A 46 -11.41 2.70 3.99
N ALA A 47 -10.78 3.77 4.46
CA ALA A 47 -10.00 3.78 5.70
C ALA A 47 -9.88 5.21 6.26
N PRO A 48 -9.59 5.39 7.57
CA PRO A 48 -9.40 6.72 8.19
C PRO A 48 -8.32 7.58 7.50
N ARG A 49 -8.32 8.89 7.77
CA ARG A 49 -7.30 9.80 7.20
C ARG A 49 -5.89 9.37 7.65
N GLN A 50 -4.90 9.56 6.76
CA GLN A 50 -3.47 9.31 7.04
C GLN A 50 -3.10 7.86 7.41
N THR A 51 -3.91 6.87 7.05
CA THR A 51 -3.65 5.44 7.31
C THR A 51 -2.83 4.72 6.22
N GLY A 52 -2.23 5.48 5.29
CA GLY A 52 -1.38 4.91 4.24
C GLY A 52 -2.13 4.33 3.03
N LYS A 53 -3.39 4.74 2.79
CA LYS A 53 -4.18 4.33 1.61
C LYS A 53 -3.41 4.45 0.29
N THR A 54 -2.77 5.60 0.06
CA THR A 54 -1.95 5.83 -1.15
C THR A 54 -0.80 4.82 -1.24
N SER A 55 -0.10 4.56 -0.13
CA SER A 55 0.98 3.55 -0.11
C SER A 55 0.47 2.14 -0.42
N CYS A 56 -0.72 1.78 0.05
CA CYS A 56 -1.32 0.47 -0.19
C CYS A 56 -1.73 0.30 -1.65
N LEU A 57 -2.31 1.34 -2.27
CA LEU A 57 -2.69 1.34 -3.68
C LEU A 57 -1.47 1.28 -4.60
N LEU A 58 -0.40 2.03 -4.29
CA LEU A 58 0.86 1.96 -5.06
C LEU A 58 1.49 0.57 -4.99
N ALA A 59 1.51 -0.04 -3.81
CA ALA A 59 2.02 -1.41 -3.66
C ALA A 59 1.15 -2.43 -4.39
N LEU A 60 -0.18 -2.25 -4.38
CA LEU A 60 -1.09 -3.11 -5.13
C LEU A 60 -0.85 -3.00 -6.64
N MET A 61 -0.71 -1.77 -7.16
CA MET A 61 -0.37 -1.52 -8.56
C MET A 61 0.96 -2.21 -8.93
N GLU A 62 2.03 -1.99 -8.16
CA GLU A 62 3.33 -2.64 -8.40
C GLU A 62 3.25 -4.17 -8.36
N ARG A 63 2.42 -4.73 -7.47
CA ARG A 63 2.19 -6.18 -7.40
C ARG A 63 1.49 -6.74 -8.63
N LEU A 64 0.50 -6.01 -9.16
CA LEU A 64 -0.28 -6.41 -10.34
C LEU A 64 0.54 -6.22 -11.63
N ASP A 65 1.32 -5.15 -11.74
CA ASP A 65 2.19 -4.88 -12.90
C ASP A 65 3.36 -5.89 -13.01
N GLY A 66 3.74 -6.51 -11.89
CA GLY A 66 4.79 -7.52 -11.84
C GLY A 66 4.35 -8.95 -12.13
N GLU A 67 3.08 -9.18 -12.46
CA GLU A 67 2.53 -10.47 -12.93
C GLU A 67 2.75 -10.68 -14.42
#